data_AF-A0A838G6V3-F1
#
_entry.id   AF-A0A838G6V3-F1
#
_cell.length_a   1.000
_cell.length_b   1.000
_cell.length_c   1.000
_cell.angle_alpha   90.00
_cell.angle_beta   90.00
_cell.angle_gamma   90.00
#
_symmetry.space_group_name_H-M   'P 1'
#
loop_
_entity.id
_entity.type
_entity.pdbx_description
1 polymer ?
#
loop_
_entity_poly.entity_id
_entity_poly.type
_entity_poly.pdbx_seq_one_letter_code
_entity_poly.pdbx_strand_id
1 'polypeptide(L)'
;MSDLGTDLTRRESADEPIPNPGLHEHQPRPTDVDEAAEKRAERQIATFFGLSTVFAILFVVAYFAFEIGGEPDLILGYGASNLTLGLTLGLALLLIGSGAIQWARKLMNDVEIVEMRHPAASPPEDRAASIKAFHAGVADSGIGRRPLIRYSMLGALGALGLPLIVG
;
A
#
# COMPACT_ATOMS: atom_id res chain seq x y z
N MET A 1 36.90 -14.31 -43.85
CA MET A 1 36.79 -13.73 -42.50
C MET A 1 35.60 -12.76 -42.48
N SER A 2 34.37 -13.27 -42.60
CA SER A 2 33.16 -12.45 -42.74
C SER A 2 31.85 -13.23 -42.51
N ASP A 3 31.78 -14.14 -41.53
CA ASP A 3 30.55 -14.92 -41.25
C ASP A 3 30.31 -15.14 -39.73
N LEU A 4 30.69 -14.16 -38.90
CA LEU A 4 30.57 -14.25 -37.43
C LEU A 4 29.47 -13.34 -36.85
N GLY A 5 28.65 -12.73 -37.71
CA GLY A 5 27.66 -11.71 -37.31
C GLY A 5 26.19 -12.18 -37.31
N THR A 6 25.88 -13.37 -37.82
CA THR A 6 24.50 -13.78 -38.14
C THR A 6 23.94 -14.93 -37.30
N ASP A 7 24.72 -15.47 -36.35
CA ASP A 7 24.42 -16.74 -35.66
C ASP A 7 23.88 -16.58 -34.23
N LEU A 8 23.48 -15.37 -33.82
CA LEU A 8 22.97 -15.10 -32.46
C LEU A 8 21.44 -15.06 -32.34
N THR A 9 20.70 -15.21 -33.43
CA THR A 9 19.23 -15.05 -33.44
C THR A 9 18.43 -16.35 -33.31
N ARG A 10 19.06 -17.52 -33.14
CA ARG A 10 18.31 -18.78 -33.00
C ARG A 10 18.98 -19.85 -32.15
N ARG A 11 19.25 -19.53 -30.89
CA ARG A 11 19.24 -20.57 -29.84
C ARG A 11 17.94 -20.45 -29.08
N GLU A 12 16.89 -20.97 -29.71
CA GLU A 12 15.66 -21.32 -29.04
C GLU A 12 16.04 -22.20 -27.84
N SER A 13 15.64 -21.76 -26.66
CA SER A 13 15.96 -22.28 -25.33
C SER A 13 15.40 -23.69 -25.13
N ALA A 14 15.94 -24.66 -25.86
CA ALA A 14 15.60 -26.08 -25.76
C ALA A 14 16.35 -26.80 -24.63
N ASP A 15 17.20 -26.08 -23.87
CA ASP A 15 18.23 -26.68 -23.03
C ASP A 15 18.30 -26.00 -21.64
N GLU A 16 17.13 -25.73 -21.03
CA GLU A 16 17.09 -25.47 -19.59
C GLU A 16 17.19 -26.83 -18.89
N PRO A 17 18.30 -27.15 -18.18
CA PRO A 17 18.55 -28.50 -17.65
C PRO A 17 17.52 -28.98 -16.62
N ILE A 18 16.68 -28.05 -16.15
CA ILE A 18 15.57 -28.29 -15.23
C ILE A 18 14.30 -27.84 -15.95
N PRO A 19 13.34 -28.76 -16.18
CA PRO A 19 12.03 -28.39 -16.70
C PRO A 19 11.39 -27.35 -15.79
N ASN A 20 10.87 -26.26 -16.36
CA ASN A 20 10.07 -25.30 -15.61
C ASN A 20 8.91 -26.07 -14.91
N PRO A 21 8.87 -26.10 -13.56
CA PRO A 21 7.88 -26.88 -12.82
C PRO A 21 6.44 -26.33 -12.97
N GLY A 22 6.26 -25.20 -13.65
CA GLY A 22 4.99 -24.47 -13.71
C GLY A 22 4.76 -23.65 -12.45
N LEU A 23 3.67 -22.89 -12.42
CA LEU A 23 3.23 -22.21 -11.20
C LEU A 23 2.63 -23.23 -10.23
N HIS A 24 2.92 -23.07 -8.94
CA HIS A 24 2.29 -23.89 -7.92
C HIS A 24 0.78 -23.61 -7.89
N GLU A 25 -0.02 -24.63 -7.59
CA GLU A 25 -1.46 -24.46 -7.48
C GLU A 25 -1.78 -23.44 -6.38
N HIS A 26 -2.52 -22.39 -6.75
CA HIS A 26 -2.84 -21.28 -5.85
C HIS A 26 -3.62 -21.81 -4.64
N GLN A 27 -3.02 -21.78 -3.46
CA GLN A 27 -3.71 -22.21 -2.25
C GLN A 27 -4.65 -21.09 -1.77
N PRO A 28 -5.97 -21.35 -1.70
CA PRO A 28 -6.93 -20.33 -1.28
C PRO A 28 -6.67 -19.93 0.18
N ARG A 29 -6.62 -18.62 0.46
CA ARG A 29 -6.48 -18.15 1.85
C ARG A 29 -7.77 -18.39 2.62
N PRO A 30 -7.73 -18.59 3.95
CA PRO A 30 -8.94 -18.70 4.76
C PRO A 30 -9.93 -17.53 4.58
N THR A 31 -9.43 -16.33 4.26
CA THR A 31 -10.23 -15.14 3.94
C THR A 31 -10.92 -15.18 2.58
N ASP A 32 -10.46 -16.03 1.66
CA ASP A 32 -11.07 -16.21 0.33
C ASP A 32 -12.19 -17.27 0.38
N VAL A 33 -12.22 -18.10 1.43
CA VAL A 33 -13.17 -19.22 1.60
C VAL A 33 -14.21 -18.91 2.68
N ASP A 34 -13.85 -18.18 3.74
CA ASP A 34 -14.74 -17.81 4.85
C ASP A 34 -15.06 -16.30 4.86
N GLU A 35 -16.29 -15.97 4.49
CA GLU A 35 -16.83 -14.60 4.51
C GLU A 35 -16.76 -13.95 5.91
N ALA A 36 -16.84 -14.74 6.99
CA ALA A 36 -16.72 -14.22 8.35
C ALA A 36 -15.28 -13.82 8.69
N ALA A 37 -14.29 -14.60 8.22
CA ALA A 37 -12.88 -14.26 8.36
C ALA A 37 -12.52 -13.00 7.56
N GLU A 38 -13.09 -12.87 6.35
CA GLU A 38 -12.96 -11.70 5.49
C GLU A 38 -13.49 -10.43 6.19
N LYS A 39 -14.73 -10.46 6.70
CA LYS A 39 -15.33 -9.31 7.40
C LYS A 39 -14.57 -8.91 8.67
N ARG A 40 -13.99 -9.88 9.39
CA ARG A 40 -13.14 -9.59 10.56
C ARG A 40 -11.86 -8.86 10.15
N ALA A 41 -11.21 -9.32 9.08
CA ALA A 41 -10.03 -8.65 8.53
C ALA A 41 -10.37 -7.24 8.04
N GLU A 42 -11.48 -7.08 7.32
CA GLU A 42 -11.97 -5.78 6.86
C GLU A 42 -12.18 -4.81 8.02
N ARG A 43 -12.86 -5.26 9.10
CA ARG A 43 -13.10 -4.42 10.28
C ARG A 43 -11.81 -4.07 11.02
N GLN A 44 -10.85 -4.99 11.11
CA GLN A 44 -9.52 -4.71 11.70
C GLN A 44 -8.81 -3.60 10.91
N ILE A 45 -8.75 -3.72 9.59
CA ILE A 45 -8.13 -2.73 8.70
C ILE A 45 -8.83 -1.37 8.82
N ALA A 46 -10.16 -1.34 8.77
CA ALA A 46 -10.94 -0.12 8.94
C ALA A 46 -10.72 0.53 10.32
N THR A 47 -10.52 -0.28 11.37
CA THR A 47 -10.21 0.21 12.72
C THR A 47 -8.84 0.90 12.75
N PHE A 48 -7.82 0.37 12.07
CA PHE A 48 -6.51 1.04 11.98
C PHE A 48 -6.61 2.41 11.30
N PHE A 49 -7.32 2.51 10.18
CA PHE A 49 -7.53 3.80 9.51
C PHE A 49 -8.41 4.77 10.33
N GLY A 50 -9.44 4.26 11.00
CA GLY A 50 -10.27 5.04 11.91
C GLY A 50 -9.48 5.60 13.10
N LEU A 51 -8.66 4.76 13.75
CA LEU A 51 -7.79 5.20 14.84
C LEU A 51 -6.75 6.22 14.36
N SER A 52 -6.17 6.01 13.17
CA SER A 52 -5.27 7.01 12.57
C SER A 52 -5.94 8.37 12.39
N THR A 53 -7.18 8.38 11.90
CA THR A 53 -7.99 9.60 11.75
C THR A 53 -8.15 10.32 13.09
N VAL A 54 -8.43 9.57 14.17
CA VAL A 54 -8.52 10.12 15.53
C VAL A 54 -7.19 10.76 15.94
N PHE A 55 -6.06 10.09 15.72
CA PHE A 55 -4.75 10.65 16.05
C PHE A 55 -4.37 11.88 15.19
N ALA A 56 -4.77 11.92 13.93
CA ALA A 56 -4.60 13.10 13.08
C ALA A 56 -5.42 14.30 13.60
N ILE A 57 -6.65 14.07 14.05
CA ILE A 57 -7.47 15.11 14.70
C ILE A 57 -6.82 15.55 16.01
N LEU A 58 -6.34 14.62 16.84
CA LEU A 58 -5.62 14.95 18.08
C LEU A 58 -4.35 15.77 17.80
N PHE A 59 -3.64 15.50 16.72
CA PHE A 59 -2.50 16.31 16.28
C PHE A 59 -2.91 17.75 15.97
N VAL A 60 -3.99 17.95 15.21
CA VAL A 60 -4.53 19.30 14.93
C VAL A 60 -4.94 20.01 16.22
N VAL A 61 -5.64 19.32 17.12
CA VAL A 61 -6.05 19.88 18.41
C VAL A 61 -4.83 20.25 19.26
N ALA A 62 -3.83 19.37 19.33
CA ALA A 62 -2.57 19.64 20.05
C ALA A 62 -1.82 20.83 19.44
N TYR A 63 -1.80 20.95 18.12
CA TYR A 63 -1.14 22.06 17.42
C TYR A 63 -1.70 23.43 17.84
N PHE A 64 -3.02 23.53 18.00
CA PHE A 64 -3.65 24.77 18.47
C PHE A 64 -3.67 24.93 20.00
N ALA A 65 -3.69 23.83 20.75
CA ALA A 65 -3.76 23.87 22.21
C ALA A 65 -2.43 24.25 22.87
N PHE A 66 -1.30 23.93 22.24
CA PHE A 66 0.02 24.34 22.72
C PHE A 66 0.47 25.62 22.02
N GLU A 67 0.51 26.74 22.74
CA GLU A 67 1.10 27.98 22.22
C GLU A 67 2.58 27.75 21.88
N ILE A 68 2.93 27.94 20.60
CA ILE A 68 4.31 27.90 20.14
C ILE A 68 5.00 29.18 20.62
N GLY A 69 5.61 29.15 21.80
CA GLY A 69 6.53 30.20 22.29
C GLY A 69 6.22 30.87 23.64
N GLY A 70 5.18 30.44 24.37
CA GLY A 70 4.73 31.13 25.60
C GLY A 70 5.45 30.76 26.89
N GLU A 71 5.40 29.49 27.31
CA GLU A 71 5.94 29.03 28.61
C GLU A 71 6.32 27.54 28.52
N PRO A 72 7.58 27.14 28.79
CA PRO A 72 8.01 25.74 28.71
C PRO A 72 7.71 24.98 30.01
N ASP A 73 6.48 25.06 30.53
CA ASP A 73 6.15 24.42 31.81
C ASP A 73 5.77 22.93 31.67
N LEU A 74 6.79 22.12 31.98
CA LEU A 74 6.84 20.86 32.71
C LEU A 74 6.00 19.66 32.22
N ILE A 75 6.55 18.98 31.20
CA ILE A 75 7.00 17.58 31.38
C ILE A 75 8.44 17.47 30.83
N LEU A 76 9.41 17.11 31.69
CA LEU A 76 10.79 16.69 31.34
C LEU A 76 11.66 17.67 30.51
N GLY A 77 11.41 18.98 30.50
CA GLY A 77 12.33 19.97 29.91
C GLY A 77 12.47 19.94 28.38
N TYR A 78 11.75 19.04 27.70
CA TYR A 78 11.47 19.08 26.27
C TYR A 78 9.96 19.21 26.14
N GLY A 79 9.49 20.43 25.90
CA GLY A 79 8.09 20.85 26.08
C GLY A 79 7.06 19.80 25.67
N ALA A 80 6.09 19.54 26.54
CA ALA A 80 5.00 18.58 26.35
C ALA A 80 4.33 18.68 24.97
N SER A 81 4.38 19.86 24.34
CA SER A 81 4.01 20.12 22.96
C SER A 81 4.74 19.22 21.93
N ASN A 82 6.08 19.18 21.90
CA ASN A 82 6.82 18.39 20.91
C ASN A 82 6.57 16.90 21.05
N LEU A 83 6.49 16.41 22.29
CA LEU A 83 6.18 15.01 22.56
C LEU A 83 4.74 14.68 22.11
N THR A 84 3.77 15.53 22.44
CA THR A 84 2.36 15.30 22.07
C THR A 84 2.16 15.37 20.56
N LEU A 85 2.76 16.35 19.89
CA LEU A 85 2.74 16.48 18.43
C LEU A 85 3.44 15.30 17.76
N GLY A 86 4.62 14.92 18.25
CA GLY A 86 5.37 13.77 17.71
C GLY A 86 4.64 12.43 17.90
N LEU A 87 4.04 12.21 19.08
CA LEU A 87 3.29 10.98 19.37
C LEU A 87 2.00 10.88 18.57
N THR A 88 1.21 11.95 18.50
CA THR A 88 -0.05 11.95 17.75
C THR A 88 0.22 11.76 16.26
N LEU A 89 1.18 12.48 15.68
CA LEU A 89 1.56 12.30 14.28
C LEU A 89 2.18 10.90 14.02
N GLY A 90 3.09 10.46 14.88
CA GLY A 90 3.75 9.16 14.78
C GLY A 90 2.75 8.00 14.83
N LEU A 91 1.79 8.04 15.77
CA LEU A 91 0.74 7.04 15.88
C LEU A 91 -0.22 7.09 14.68
N ALA A 92 -0.59 8.28 14.20
CA ALA A 92 -1.41 8.41 12.99
C ALA A 92 -0.76 7.71 11.78
N LEU A 93 0.53 7.97 11.54
CA LEU A 93 1.29 7.37 10.43
C LEU A 93 1.51 5.86 10.61
N LEU A 94 1.86 5.43 11.83
CA LEU A 94 2.07 4.03 12.14
C LEU A 94 0.81 3.19 11.90
N LEU A 95 -0.36 3.72 12.28
CA LEU A 95 -1.64 3.05 12.09
C LEU A 95 -2.05 2.98 10.60
N ILE A 96 -1.77 4.03 9.82
CA ILE A 96 -1.96 3.99 8.35
C ILE A 96 -1.10 2.89 7.72
N GLY A 97 0.21 2.87 8.03
CA GLY A 97 1.13 1.87 7.50
C GLY A 97 0.71 0.44 7.90
N SER A 98 0.36 0.25 9.18
CA SER A 98 -0.08 -1.05 9.69
C SER A 98 -1.39 -1.53 9.06
N GLY A 99 -2.34 -0.62 8.82
CA GLY A 99 -3.59 -0.90 8.11
C GLY A 99 -3.35 -1.26 6.65
N ALA A 100 -2.49 -0.53 5.95
CA ALA A 100 -2.12 -0.80 4.57
C ALA A 100 -1.42 -2.16 4.40
N ILE A 101 -0.48 -2.51 5.28
CA ILE A 101 0.20 -3.82 5.26
C ILE A 101 -0.80 -4.95 5.52
N GLN A 102 -1.72 -4.79 6.47
CA GLN A 102 -2.74 -5.80 6.72
C GLN A 102 -3.71 -5.96 5.56
N TRP A 103 -4.06 -4.87 4.89
CA TRP A 103 -4.88 -4.90 3.68
C TRP A 103 -4.18 -5.68 2.56
N ALA A 104 -2.90 -5.38 2.29
CA ALA A 104 -2.10 -6.09 1.31
C ALA A 104 -2.00 -7.59 1.60
N ARG A 105 -1.74 -7.97 2.86
CA ARG A 105 -1.53 -9.37 3.22
C ARG A 105 -2.80 -10.20 3.29
N LYS A 106 -3.90 -9.63 3.78
CA LYS A 106 -5.12 -10.41 4.08
C LYS A 106 -6.19 -10.34 2.99
N LEU A 107 -6.21 -9.30 2.15
CA LEU A 107 -7.34 -9.04 1.27
C LEU A 107 -6.99 -8.70 -0.18
N MET A 108 -5.74 -8.34 -0.49
CA MET A 108 -5.29 -8.21 -1.89
C MET A 108 -5.05 -9.60 -2.48
N ASN A 109 -5.44 -9.77 -3.73
CA ASN A 109 -5.28 -11.02 -4.48
C ASN A 109 -3.80 -11.43 -4.56
N ASP A 110 -3.51 -12.72 -4.39
CA ASP A 110 -2.14 -13.28 -4.37
C ASP A 110 -1.96 -14.24 -5.55
N VAL A 111 -2.62 -13.95 -6.66
CA VAL A 111 -2.46 -14.73 -7.89
C VAL A 111 -1.09 -14.41 -8.45
N GLU A 112 -0.26 -15.45 -8.60
CA GLU A 112 1.03 -15.34 -9.26
C GLU A 112 0.81 -15.00 -10.74
N ILE A 113 1.24 -13.80 -11.16
CA ILE A 113 1.20 -13.37 -12.54
C ILE A 113 2.58 -13.64 -13.16
N VAL A 114 2.64 -14.49 -14.19
CA VAL A 114 3.86 -14.69 -14.98
C VAL A 114 3.92 -13.62 -16.05
N GLU A 115 4.83 -12.66 -15.87
CA GLU A 115 5.10 -11.66 -16.89
C GLU A 115 6.27 -12.11 -17.78
N MET A 116 6.00 -12.32 -19.06
CA MET A 116 7.04 -12.62 -20.05
C MET A 116 7.97 -11.40 -20.20
N ARG A 117 9.30 -11.61 -20.15
CA ARG A 117 10.30 -10.55 -20.31
C ARG A 117 10.03 -9.74 -21.58
N HIS A 118 9.62 -8.48 -21.42
CA HIS A 118 9.45 -7.58 -22.55
C HIS A 118 10.82 -7.21 -23.14
N PRO A 119 10.98 -7.22 -24.48
CA PRO A 119 12.19 -6.68 -25.12
C PRO A 119 12.32 -5.18 -24.82
N ALA A 120 13.57 -4.71 -24.61
CA ALA A 120 13.89 -3.39 -24.06
C ALA A 120 13.57 -2.17 -24.95
N ALA A 121 12.78 -2.34 -26.01
CA ALA A 121 12.37 -1.27 -26.90
C ALA A 121 10.85 -1.08 -26.81
N SER A 122 10.46 0.09 -26.33
CA SER A 122 9.08 0.50 -26.09
C SER A 122 8.51 1.24 -27.31
N PRO A 123 7.59 0.65 -28.10
CA PRO A 123 6.87 1.35 -29.15
C PRO A 123 5.73 2.24 -28.58
N PRO A 124 5.23 3.23 -29.34
CA PRO A 124 4.22 4.21 -28.89
C PRO A 124 2.85 3.62 -28.45
N GLU A 125 2.66 2.31 -28.59
CA GLU A 125 1.50 1.53 -28.13
C GLU A 125 1.53 1.14 -26.63
N ASP A 126 2.58 1.52 -25.90
CA ASP A 126 2.75 1.31 -24.45
C ASP A 126 1.66 1.93 -23.57
N ARG A 127 0.91 2.92 -24.07
CA ARG A 127 -0.20 3.52 -23.33
C ARG A 127 -1.30 2.48 -23.04
N ALA A 128 -1.63 1.63 -24.01
CA ALA A 128 -2.67 0.61 -23.83
C ALA A 128 -2.20 -0.47 -22.83
N ALA A 129 -0.92 -0.85 -22.88
CA ALA A 129 -0.31 -1.77 -21.93
C ALA A 129 -0.30 -1.21 -20.50
N SER A 130 0.09 0.06 -20.34
CA SER A 130 0.12 0.74 -19.05
C SER A 130 -1.28 0.85 -18.42
N ILE A 131 -2.29 1.21 -19.22
CA ILE A 131 -3.69 1.28 -18.77
C ILE A 131 -4.18 -0.11 -18.36
N LYS A 132 -3.86 -1.15 -19.14
CA LYS A 132 -4.22 -2.53 -18.81
C LYS A 132 -3.58 -3.00 -17.51
N ALA A 133 -2.29 -2.74 -17.32
CA ALA A 133 -1.57 -3.07 -16.08
C ALA A 133 -2.16 -2.33 -14.87
N PHE A 134 -2.51 -1.06 -15.02
CA PHE A 134 -3.17 -0.28 -13.97
C PHE A 134 -4.54 -0.88 -13.60
N HIS A 135 -5.38 -1.21 -14.58
CA HIS A 135 -6.68 -1.83 -14.32
C HIS A 135 -6.56 -3.21 -13.66
N ALA A 136 -5.54 -3.99 -14.05
CA ALA A 136 -5.24 -5.26 -13.40
C ALA A 136 -4.90 -5.04 -11.91
N GLY A 137 -3.98 -4.13 -11.59
CA GLY A 137 -3.64 -3.80 -10.19
C GLY A 137 -4.84 -3.29 -9.37
N VAL A 138 -5.72 -2.49 -9.97
CA VAL A 138 -6.96 -2.06 -9.31
C VAL A 138 -7.90 -3.23 -9.03
N ALA A 139 -8.05 -4.16 -9.97
CA ALA A 139 -8.87 -5.36 -9.79
C ALA A 139 -8.31 -6.27 -8.69
N ASP A 140 -7.00 -6.49 -8.68
CA ASP A 140 -6.28 -7.30 -7.69
C ASP A 140 -6.31 -6.71 -6.28
N SER A 141 -6.27 -5.38 -6.18
CA SER A 141 -6.37 -4.69 -4.89
C SER A 141 -7.72 -4.91 -4.19
N GLY A 142 -8.78 -5.22 -4.97
CA GLY A 142 -10.14 -5.34 -4.45
C GLY A 142 -10.71 -4.04 -3.86
N ILE A 143 -10.07 -2.89 -4.05
CA ILE A 143 -10.50 -1.60 -3.46
C ILE A 143 -11.92 -1.21 -3.88
N GLY A 144 -12.34 -1.59 -5.10
CA GLY A 144 -13.66 -1.26 -5.65
C GLY A 144 -14.82 -1.97 -4.95
N ARG A 145 -14.61 -3.19 -4.43
CA ARG A 145 -15.64 -4.01 -3.78
C ARG A 145 -15.67 -3.87 -2.26
N ARG A 146 -14.73 -3.09 -1.67
CA ARG A 146 -14.53 -2.94 -0.22
C ARG A 146 -14.73 -1.47 0.20
N PRO A 147 -15.99 -0.97 0.21
CA PRO A 147 -16.26 0.44 0.47
C PRO A 147 -15.80 0.90 1.84
N LEU A 148 -15.86 0.04 2.88
CA LEU A 148 -15.45 0.40 4.24
C LEU A 148 -13.95 0.73 4.31
N ILE A 149 -13.10 -0.11 3.71
CA ILE A 149 -11.65 0.15 3.64
C ILE A 149 -11.39 1.41 2.83
N ARG A 150 -12.04 1.56 1.68
CA ARG A 150 -11.87 2.73 0.81
C ARG A 150 -12.22 4.05 1.54
N TYR A 151 -13.38 4.13 2.17
CA TYR A 151 -13.81 5.34 2.86
C TYR A 151 -12.97 5.63 4.11
N SER A 152 -12.62 4.60 4.89
CA SER A 152 -11.76 4.77 6.07
C SER A 152 -10.35 5.22 5.69
N MET A 153 -9.75 4.66 4.63
CA MET A 153 -8.45 5.08 4.11
C MET A 153 -8.47 6.52 3.58
N LEU A 154 -9.49 6.89 2.79
CA LEU A 154 -9.66 8.27 2.31
C LEU A 154 -9.87 9.24 3.48
N GLY A 155 -10.65 8.85 4.49
CA GLY A 155 -10.82 9.60 5.72
C GLY A 155 -9.50 9.83 6.46
N ALA A 156 -8.70 8.78 6.62
CA ALA A 156 -7.40 8.86 7.29
C ALA A 156 -6.40 9.75 6.54
N LEU A 157 -6.28 9.58 5.21
CA LEU A 157 -5.39 10.39 4.38
C LEU A 157 -5.86 11.85 4.31
N GLY A 158 -7.17 12.07 4.19
CA GLY A 158 -7.76 13.41 4.22
C GLY A 158 -7.51 14.10 5.57
N ALA A 159 -7.71 13.39 6.68
CA ALA A 159 -7.46 13.92 8.02
C ALA A 159 -5.98 14.25 8.25
N LEU A 160 -5.07 13.44 7.72
CA LEU A 160 -3.63 13.71 7.79
C LEU A 160 -3.23 14.99 7.03
N GLY A 161 -3.97 15.35 5.98
CA GLY A 161 -3.79 16.60 5.24
C GLY A 161 -4.40 17.83 5.90
N LEU A 162 -5.28 17.68 6.91
CA LEU A 162 -5.96 18.82 7.55
C LEU A 162 -5.01 19.91 8.08
N PRO A 163 -3.89 19.59 8.77
CA PRO A 163 -2.97 20.61 9.26
C PRO A 163 -2.44 21.56 8.18
N LEU A 164 -2.28 21.08 6.93
CA LEU A 164 -1.78 21.88 5.81
C LEU A 164 -2.80 22.90 5.29
N ILE A 165 -4.08 22.73 5.64
CA ILE A 165 -5.18 23.59 5.19
C ILE A 165 -5.54 24.61 6.27
N VAL A 166 -5.45 24.22 7.55
CA VAL A 166 -5.91 25.02 8.68
C VAL A 166 -4.83 25.83 9.39
N GLY A 167 -3.55 25.51 9.18
CA GLY A 167 -2.39 26.22 9.72
C GLY A 167 -1.68 27.03 8.66
#